data_AF-A0A382C8V1-F1
#
_entry.id   AF-A0A382C8V1-F1
#
_cell.length_a   1.000
_cell.length_b   1.000
_cell.length_c   1.000
_cell.angle_alpha   90.00
_cell.angle_beta   90.00
_cell.angle_gamma   90.00
#
_symmetry.space_group_name_H-M   'P 1'
#
loop_
_entity.id
_entity.type
_entity.pdbx_description
1 polymer ?
#
loop_
_entity_poly.entity_id
_entity_poly.type
_entity_poly.pdbx_seq_one_letter_code
_entity_poly.pdbx_strand_id
1 'polypeptide(L)' 'MINEVLRKAKISLGDLDAIMLGNGPGSFIGIRIGASVAQGLAYGAGKLIVPVSSLAAVALEAMELDN' A
#
# COMPACT_ATOMS: atom_id res chain seq x y z
N MET A 1 11.05 -2.34 6.65
CA MET A 1 10.28 -1.23 6.04
C MET A 1 8.96 -1.00 6.77
N ILE A 2 7.93 -1.85 6.64
CA ILE A 2 6.59 -1.59 7.24
C ILE A 2 6.65 -1.31 8.76
N ASN A 3 7.24 -2.22 9.54
CA ASN A 3 7.34 -2.04 11.00
C ASN A 3 8.14 -0.79 11.40
N GLU A 4 9.13 -0.40 10.60
CA GLU A 4 9.93 0.80 10.85
C GLU A 4 9.10 2.07 10.66
N VAL A 5 8.29 2.14 9.60
CA VAL A 5 7.40 3.27 9.31
C VAL A 5 6.35 3.41 10.41
N LEU A 6 5.71 2.31 10.81
CA LEU A 6 4.74 2.29 11.91
C LEU A 6 5.36 2.81 13.23
N ARG A 7 6.56 2.33 13.56
CA ARG A 7 7.31 2.81 14.75
C ARG A 7 7.65 4.30 14.68
N LYS A 8 8.07 4.81 13.51
CA LYS A 8 8.35 6.25 13.34
C LYS A 8 7.10 7.10 13.53
N ALA A 9 5.96 6.62 13.03
CA ALA A 9 4.66 7.26 13.22
C ALA A 9 4.05 7.04 14.63
N LYS A 10 4.66 6.18 15.47
CA LYS A 10 4.18 5.80 16.81
C LYS A 10 2.75 5.22 16.79
N ILE A 11 2.41 4.50 15.73
CA ILE A 11 1.13 3.79 15.59
C ILE A 11 1.38 2.30 15.41
N SER A 12 0.37 1.51 15.75
CA SER A 12 0.29 0.08 15.48
C SER A 12 -0.43 -0.19 14.15
N LEU A 13 -0.36 -1.42 13.67
CA LEU A 13 -1.10 -1.84 12.48
C LEU A 13 -2.63 -1.75 12.68
N GLY A 14 -3.10 -1.90 13.92
CA GLY A 14 -4.51 -1.81 14.29
C GLY A 14 -5.06 -0.38 14.24
N ASP A 15 -4.19 0.63 14.27
CA ASP A 15 -4.58 2.05 14.23
C ASP A 15 -4.83 2.53 12.80
N LEU A 16 -4.50 1.73 11.78
CA LEU A 16 -4.77 2.09 10.38
C LEU A 16 -6.26 1.94 10.05
N ASP A 17 -6.81 2.83 9.23
CA ASP A 17 -8.17 2.68 8.71
C ASP A 17 -8.24 1.60 7.61
N ALA A 18 -7.24 1.56 6.73
CA ALA A 18 -7.15 0.64 5.60
C ALA A 18 -5.70 0.45 5.13
N ILE A 19 -5.47 -0.52 4.25
CA ILE A 19 -4.19 -0.76 3.57
C ILE A 19 -4.38 -0.48 2.07
N MET A 20 -3.62 0.46 1.52
CA MET A 20 -3.59 0.71 0.07
C MET A 20 -2.57 -0.21 -0.62
N LEU A 21 -2.94 -0.78 -1.77
CA LEU A 21 -2.09 -1.68 -2.55
C LEU A 21 -2.11 -1.29 -4.03
N GLY A 22 -0.94 -1.06 -4.60
CA GLY A 22 -0.77 -0.94 -6.05
C GLY A 22 -1.14 -2.25 -6.75
N ASN A 23 -2.21 -2.25 -7.55
CA ASN A 23 -2.72 -3.46 -8.22
C ASN A 23 -2.28 -3.60 -9.69
N GLY A 24 -1.39 -2.71 -10.14
CA GLY A 24 -0.80 -2.73 -11.48
C GLY A 24 -1.40 -1.68 -12.44
N PRO A 25 -0.99 -1.72 -13.73
CA PRO A 25 -0.04 -2.67 -14.33
C PRO A 25 1.39 -2.55 -13.77
N GLY A 26 2.19 -3.61 -13.89
CA GLY A 26 3.56 -3.67 -13.35
C GLY A 26 4.14 -5.09 -13.36
N SER A 27 5.19 -5.33 -12.57
CA SER A 27 5.82 -6.66 -12.45
C SER A 27 4.83 -7.71 -11.95
N PHE A 28 4.62 -8.77 -12.73
CA PHE A 28 3.70 -9.86 -12.37
C PHE A 28 4.04 -10.51 -11.02
N ILE A 29 5.33 -10.76 -10.77
CA ILE A 29 5.81 -11.33 -9.51
C ILE A 29 5.70 -10.30 -8.39
N GLY A 30 6.16 -9.07 -8.63
CA GLY A 30 6.17 -8.01 -7.61
C GLY A 30 4.77 -7.67 -7.09
N ILE A 31 3.79 -7.55 -7.99
CA ILE A 31 2.39 -7.30 -7.62
C ILE A 31 1.84 -8.44 -6.76
N ARG A 32 2.13 -9.70 -7.11
CA ARG A 32 1.66 -10.85 -6.33
C ARG A 32 2.31 -10.93 -4.95
N ILE A 33 3.61 -10.65 -4.84
CA ILE A 33 4.30 -10.57 -3.55
C ILE A 33 3.67 -9.48 -2.68
N GLY A 34 3.49 -8.27 -3.24
CA GLY A 34 2.86 -7.16 -2.54
C GLY A 34 1.43 -7.50 -2.08
N ALA A 35 0.65 -8.14 -2.94
CA ALA A 35 -0.70 -8.60 -2.62
C ALA A 35 -0.73 -9.62 -1.48
N SER A 36 0.16 -10.63 -1.49
CA SER A 36 0.23 -11.62 -0.41
C SER A 36 0.59 -10.99 0.94
N VAL A 37 1.52 -10.02 0.95
CA VAL A 37 1.88 -9.28 2.17
C VAL A 37 0.70 -8.43 2.66
N ALA A 38 0.06 -7.67 1.76
CA ALA A 38 -1.08 -6.83 2.11
C ALA A 38 -2.25 -7.65 2.67
N GLN A 39 -2.55 -8.82 2.08
CA GLN A 39 -3.57 -9.75 2.55
C GLN A 39 -3.28 -10.26 3.96
N GLY A 40 -2.04 -10.70 4.24
CA GLY A 40 -1.67 -11.17 5.58
C GLY A 40 -1.84 -10.08 6.65
N LEU A 41 -1.41 -8.85 6.34
CA LEU A 41 -1.54 -7.71 7.25
C LEU A 41 -3.01 -7.32 7.47
N ALA A 42 -3.77 -7.21 6.38
CA ALA A 42 -5.18 -6.84 6.42
C ALA A 42 -6.01 -7.86 7.21
N TYR A 43 -5.79 -9.15 6.97
CA TYR A 43 -6.45 -10.23 7.70
C TYR A 43 -6.12 -10.19 9.20
N GLY A 44 -4.82 -10.08 9.54
CA GLY A 44 -4.39 -10.04 10.94
C GLY A 44 -4.85 -8.81 11.71
N ALA A 45 -5.03 -7.66 11.04
CA ALA A 45 -5.45 -6.41 11.67
C ALA A 45 -6.95 -6.10 11.50
N GLY A 46 -7.72 -6.96 10.82
CA GLY A 46 -9.13 -6.73 10.52
C GLY A 46 -9.36 -5.49 9.65
N LYS A 47 -8.48 -5.22 8.68
CA LYS A 47 -8.51 -4.03 7.82
C LYS A 47 -8.93 -4.35 6.39
N LEU A 48 -9.49 -3.36 5.71
CA LEU A 48 -9.80 -3.44 4.28
C LEU A 48 -8.55 -3.15 3.44
N ILE A 49 -8.50 -3.75 2.25
CA ILE A 49 -7.51 -3.41 1.22
C ILE A 49 -8.18 -2.54 0.16
N VAL A 50 -7.55 -1.39 -0.13
CA VAL A 50 -7.97 -0.49 -1.20
C VAL A 50 -7.00 -0.65 -2.38
N PRO A 51 -7.44 -1.22 -3.51
CA PRO A 51 -6.60 -1.34 -4.69
C PRO A 51 -6.43 0.02 -5.37
N VAL A 52 -5.21 0.34 -5.79
CA VAL A 52 -4.85 1.58 -6.48
C VAL A 52 -4.12 1.26 -7.77
N SER A 53 -4.56 1.86 -8.88
CA SER A 53 -3.89 1.72 -10.18
C SER A 53 -2.47 2.31 -10.10
N SER A 54 -1.47 1.53 -10.52
CA SER A 54 -0.09 1.99 -10.58
C SER A 54 0.08 3.16 -11.55
N LEU A 55 -0.65 3.17 -12.68
CA LEU A 55 -0.60 4.29 -13.63
C LEU A 55 -1.26 5.55 -13.06
N ALA A 56 -2.32 5.41 -12.25
CA ALA A 56 -2.93 6.55 -11.57
C ALA A 56 -1.95 7.18 -10.56
N ALA A 57 -1.18 6.36 -9.85
CA ALA A 57 -0.13 6.85 -8.94
C ALA A 57 0.96 7.64 -9.69
N VAL A 58 1.42 7.13 -10.85
CA VAL A 58 2.40 7.84 -11.70
C VAL A 58 1.84 9.15 -12.23
N ALA A 59 0.57 9.16 -12.65
CA ALA A 59 -0.08 10.38 -13.11
C ALA A 59 -0.17 11.43 -12.00
N LEU A 60 -0.53 11.03 -10.78
CA LEU A 60 -0.55 11.93 -9.62
C LEU A 60 0.85 12.51 -9.33
N GLU A 61 1.88 11.66 -9.30
CA GLU A 61 3.27 12.09 -9.09
C GLU A 61 3.70 13.13 -10.14
N ALA A 62 3.39 12.90 -11.42
CA ALA A 62 3.70 13.84 -12.49
C ALA A 62 2.97 15.18 -12.31
N MET A 63 1.69 15.16 -11.89
CA MET A 63 0.92 16.38 -11.64
C MET A 63 1.44 17.17 -10.43
N GLU A 64 1.95 16.50 -9.40
CA GLU A 64 2.53 17.16 -8.22
C GLU A 64 3.88 17.81 -8.51
N LEU A 65 4.68 17.26 -9.43
CA LEU A 65 5.97 17.82 -9.86
C LEU A 65 5.84 19.10 -10.71
N ASP A 66 4.68 19.32 -11.32
CA ASP A 66 4.38 20.52 -12.13
C ASP A 66 3.89 21.72 -11.27
N ASN A 67 3.80 21.58 -9.93
CA ASN A 67 3.42 22.64 -8.98
C ASN A 67 4.59 23.07 -8.08
#